data_AF-A0A562KFW9-F1
#
_entry.id   AF-A0A562KFW9-F1
#
_cell.length_a   1.000
_cell.length_b   1.000
_cell.length_c   1.000
_cell.angle_alpha   90.00
_cell.angle_beta   90.00
_cell.angle_gamma   90.00
#
_symmetry.space_group_name_H-M   'P 1'
#
loop_
_entity.id
_entity.type
_entity.pdbx_description
1 polymer ?
#
loop_
_entity_poly.entity_id
_entity_poly.type
_entity_poly.pdbx_seq_one_letter_code
_entity_poly.pdbx_strand_id
1 'polypeptide(L)'
;MNLRTIAASTRPLQQVFIDRARGRTGFSRLRRATLDEDDEIASYDGGDQAPRARSCSPELATAAVLLGRAFETSRDALAGLLDPDAVIVIQVPHPSLLQPVRRFLRLLLANDTPLIDGDDLDDRSHVTRAGGSAVVFTEPTKSKTSSKEDDEALAIAMRLRCATIGIGTPFGKLPKSLLRLAEHRVIVPPIDAAVLAEVIEAVTGTRPVAVDASIAARATINHLAIAVNDEIGAERSLERLRRLVEPEISADVTPLAELSGLSFSSKGDRCAQTRTVFRRARSRRSARTVVDPCRARTWSRAYPRKCAVGRFTRVIAESLSELRVERHLAANASGGAASIYGPAIPFVQLDGK
;
A
#
# COMPACT_ATOMS: atom_id res chain seq x y z
N MET A 1 -16.60 14.14 18.59
CA MET A 1 -16.40 15.13 17.52
C MET A 1 -16.82 14.43 16.23
N ASN A 2 -17.88 14.94 15.60
CA ASN A 2 -18.45 14.38 14.38
C ASN A 2 -17.53 14.70 13.19
N LEU A 3 -17.37 13.76 12.26
CA LEU A 3 -16.61 13.96 11.02
C LEU A 3 -16.95 15.23 10.25
N ARG A 4 -18.23 15.65 10.21
CA ARG A 4 -18.61 16.92 9.56
C ARG A 4 -17.94 18.13 10.22
N THR A 5 -17.82 18.12 11.54
CA THR A 5 -17.10 19.16 12.28
C THR A 5 -15.59 19.12 11.98
N ILE A 6 -15.04 17.92 11.77
CA ILE A 6 -13.63 17.77 11.39
C ILE A 6 -13.40 18.31 9.97
N ALA A 7 -14.26 18.01 9.01
CA ALA A 7 -14.17 18.53 7.65
C ALA A 7 -14.27 20.07 7.60
N ALA A 8 -15.10 20.66 8.46
CA ALA A 8 -15.23 22.11 8.60
C ALA A 8 -14.12 22.78 9.45
N SER A 9 -13.23 22.00 10.07
CA SER A 9 -12.19 22.54 10.97
C SER A 9 -11.16 23.37 10.21
N THR A 10 -10.82 24.56 10.72
CA THR A 10 -9.72 25.38 10.17
C THR A 10 -8.34 24.83 10.52
N ARG A 11 -8.24 23.94 11.53
CA ARG A 11 -6.98 23.26 11.86
C ARG A 11 -6.57 22.31 10.73
N PRO A 12 -5.25 22.15 10.45
CA PRO A 12 -4.76 21.16 9.51
C PRO A 12 -5.27 19.76 9.88
N LEU A 13 -5.91 19.06 8.95
CA LEU A 13 -6.54 17.75 9.19
C LEU A 13 -5.53 16.72 9.68
N GLN A 14 -4.29 16.78 9.20
CA GLN A 14 -3.19 15.94 9.67
C GLN A 14 -2.99 16.02 11.19
N GLN A 15 -3.08 17.21 11.80
CA GLN A 15 -2.95 17.35 13.26
C GLN A 15 -4.15 16.76 13.99
N VAL A 16 -5.36 16.99 13.49
CA VAL A 16 -6.59 16.43 14.06
C VAL A 16 -6.57 14.91 14.00
N PHE A 17 -6.04 14.35 12.91
CA PHE A 17 -5.92 12.92 12.69
C PHE A 17 -4.84 12.30 13.59
N ILE A 18 -3.69 12.97 13.78
CA ILE A 18 -2.67 12.56 14.75
C ILE A 18 -3.23 12.57 16.18
N ASP A 19 -3.94 13.63 16.56
CA ASP A 19 -4.59 13.74 17.87
C ASP A 19 -5.58 12.59 18.11
N ARG A 20 -6.28 12.18 17.05
CA ARG A 20 -7.17 11.02 17.07
C ARG A 20 -6.42 9.69 17.13
N ALA A 21 -5.34 9.53 16.37
CA ALA A 21 -4.49 8.34 16.35
C ALA A 21 -3.82 8.08 17.71
N ARG A 22 -3.46 9.15 18.43
CA ARG A 22 -2.96 9.11 19.82
C ARG A 22 -4.04 8.76 20.86
N GLY A 23 -5.31 8.73 20.47
CA GLY A 23 -6.43 8.58 21.39
C GLY A 23 -6.54 9.74 22.39
N ARG A 24 -5.95 10.91 22.07
CA ARG A 24 -5.94 12.11 22.92
C ARG A 24 -7.32 12.75 23.03
N THR A 25 -8.15 12.58 22.02
CA THR A 25 -9.57 12.92 22.10
C THR A 25 -10.26 11.82 22.91
N GLY A 26 -10.67 12.11 24.15
CA GLY A 26 -11.07 11.17 25.23
C GLY A 26 -12.20 10.14 24.97
N PHE A 27 -12.14 9.40 23.87
CA PHE A 27 -13.09 8.37 23.44
C PHE A 27 -12.70 6.95 23.90
N SER A 28 -11.67 6.86 24.73
CA SER A 28 -11.09 5.63 25.25
C SER A 28 -12.03 4.78 26.11
N ARG A 29 -13.21 5.28 26.46
CA ARG A 29 -14.16 4.56 27.34
C ARG A 29 -15.04 3.56 26.60
N LEU A 30 -15.05 3.54 25.26
CA LEU A 30 -15.93 2.64 24.48
C LEU A 30 -15.19 1.48 23.79
N ARG A 31 -13.87 1.32 23.99
CA ARG A 31 -13.04 0.41 23.18
C ARG A 31 -12.82 -1.00 23.77
N ARG A 32 -13.61 -1.45 24.74
CA ARG A 32 -13.47 -2.81 25.32
C ARG A 32 -14.48 -3.83 24.79
N ALA A 33 -15.39 -3.46 23.88
CA ALA A 33 -16.55 -4.31 23.62
C ALA A 33 -16.49 -5.24 22.39
N THR A 34 -15.64 -5.05 21.38
CA THR A 34 -15.77 -5.83 20.12
C THR A 34 -14.47 -5.96 19.31
N LEU A 35 -13.36 -6.31 19.95
CA LEU A 35 -12.36 -7.11 19.26
C LEU A 35 -12.69 -8.55 19.63
N ASP A 36 -13.42 -9.24 18.76
CA ASP A 36 -13.74 -10.66 18.94
C ASP A 36 -12.43 -11.46 19.09
N GLU A 37 -12.30 -12.06 20.29
CA GLU A 37 -11.96 -13.47 20.58
C GLU A 37 -10.67 -14.00 19.90
N ASP A 38 -9.52 -14.11 20.59
CA ASP A 38 -9.21 -15.14 21.59
C ASP A 38 -8.06 -14.69 22.54
N ASP A 39 -8.35 -13.97 23.62
CA ASP A 39 -7.42 -13.87 24.76
C ASP A 39 -8.19 -13.49 26.04
N GLU A 40 -8.65 -14.51 26.74
CA GLU A 40 -9.20 -14.46 28.08
C GLU A 40 -8.08 -14.13 29.09
N ILE A 41 -7.73 -12.84 29.24
CA ILE A 41 -6.74 -12.40 30.22
C ILE A 41 -7.41 -11.58 31.32
N ALA A 42 -7.32 -12.16 32.52
CA ALA A 42 -7.83 -11.69 33.79
C ALA A 42 -7.63 -10.18 34.04
N SER A 43 -8.72 -9.52 34.41
CA SER A 43 -8.73 -8.17 34.95
C SER A 43 -8.15 -8.16 36.37
N TYR A 44 -6.89 -7.75 36.51
CA TYR A 44 -6.32 -7.39 37.81
C TYR A 44 -5.91 -5.91 37.86
N ASP A 45 -6.47 -5.28 38.89
CA ASP A 45 -5.92 -4.23 39.74
C ASP A 45 -5.90 -2.76 39.29
N GLY A 46 -6.63 -1.95 40.07
CA GLY A 46 -6.88 -0.53 39.89
C GLY A 46 -5.77 0.33 40.48
N GLY A 47 -4.61 0.33 39.84
CA GLY A 47 -3.56 1.32 40.10
C GLY A 47 -3.86 2.63 39.37
N ASP A 48 -4.00 3.72 40.12
CA ASP A 48 -4.10 5.11 39.66
C ASP A 48 -2.79 5.56 38.99
N GLN A 49 -2.45 4.95 37.86
CA GLN A 49 -1.31 5.33 37.05
C GLN A 49 -1.65 6.65 36.36
N ALA A 50 -0.93 7.71 36.74
CA ALA A 50 -0.91 8.98 36.03
C ALA A 50 -0.91 8.71 34.51
N PRO A 51 -1.77 9.40 33.73
CA PRO A 51 -2.06 9.05 32.35
C PRO A 51 -0.78 9.09 31.52
N ARG A 52 -0.13 7.93 31.37
CA ARG A 52 0.99 7.76 30.45
C ARG A 52 0.47 8.14 29.07
N ALA A 53 1.13 9.12 28.45
CA ALA A 53 0.79 9.53 27.11
C ALA A 53 0.76 8.28 26.24
N ARG A 54 -0.41 7.96 25.69
CA ARG A 54 -0.59 6.74 24.92
C ARG A 54 0.28 6.84 23.68
N SER A 55 1.22 5.92 23.55
CA SER A 55 2.07 5.85 22.38
C SER A 55 1.23 5.55 21.15
N CYS A 56 1.43 6.34 20.10
CA CYS A 56 0.78 6.12 18.83
C CYS A 56 1.58 5.06 18.07
N SER A 57 0.91 4.04 17.53
CA SER A 57 1.59 3.11 16.63
C SER A 57 2.15 3.88 15.42
N PRO A 58 3.41 3.66 15.03
CA PRO A 58 4.03 4.37 13.91
C PRO A 58 3.27 4.16 12.59
N GLU A 59 2.67 2.99 12.39
CA GLU A 59 1.85 2.70 11.22
C GLU A 59 0.58 3.57 11.17
N LEU A 60 -0.11 3.70 12.32
CA LEU A 60 -1.30 4.52 12.44
C LEU A 60 -0.97 6.01 12.34
N ALA A 61 0.15 6.46 12.93
CA ALA A 61 0.64 7.82 12.77
C ALA A 61 0.93 8.14 11.30
N THR A 62 1.57 7.21 10.58
CA THR A 62 1.84 7.35 9.15
C THR A 62 0.55 7.46 8.34
N ALA A 63 -0.42 6.56 8.57
CA ALA A 63 -1.72 6.62 7.92
C ALA A 63 -2.47 7.93 8.23
N ALA A 64 -2.44 8.38 9.48
CA ALA A 64 -3.08 9.62 9.92
C ALA A 64 -2.50 10.85 9.23
N VAL A 65 -1.18 10.97 9.15
CA VAL A 65 -0.50 12.09 8.48
C VAL A 65 -0.81 12.09 6.99
N LEU A 66 -0.63 10.95 6.33
CA LEU A 66 -0.82 10.81 4.89
C LEU A 66 -2.27 11.04 4.45
N LEU A 67 -3.24 10.46 5.16
CA LEU A 67 -4.66 10.70 4.88
C LEU A 67 -5.06 12.13 5.23
N GLY A 68 -4.53 12.69 6.31
CA GLY A 68 -4.78 14.08 6.69
C GLY A 68 -4.39 15.04 5.57
N ARG A 69 -3.19 14.87 4.98
CA ARG A 69 -2.74 15.66 3.83
C ARG A 69 -3.59 15.41 2.57
N ALA A 70 -3.95 14.15 2.31
CA ALA A 70 -4.75 13.80 1.14
C ALA A 70 -6.17 14.41 1.21
N PHE A 71 -6.83 14.32 2.37
CA PHE A 71 -8.15 14.91 2.59
C PHE A 71 -8.12 16.43 2.76
N GLU A 72 -6.98 17.03 3.12
CA GLU A 72 -6.84 18.50 3.11
C GLU A 72 -7.06 19.07 1.70
N THR A 73 -6.62 18.34 0.67
CA THR A 73 -6.85 18.70 -0.74
C THR A 73 -8.30 18.45 -1.17
N SER A 74 -8.97 17.48 -0.53
CA SER A 74 -10.30 16.99 -0.92
C SER A 74 -11.22 16.88 0.29
N ARG A 75 -11.50 18.02 0.95
CA ARG A 75 -12.34 18.05 2.17
C ARG A 75 -13.78 17.58 1.93
N ASP A 76 -14.28 17.79 0.73
CA ASP A 76 -15.62 17.32 0.33
C ASP A 76 -15.69 15.79 0.35
N ALA A 77 -14.62 15.10 -0.04
CA ALA A 77 -14.54 13.65 0.03
C ALA A 77 -14.60 13.14 1.49
N LEU A 78 -14.03 13.89 2.44
CA LEU A 78 -14.13 13.56 3.87
C LEU A 78 -15.56 13.76 4.39
N ALA A 79 -16.26 14.80 3.94
CA ALA A 79 -17.67 15.03 4.29
C ALA A 79 -18.57 13.94 3.69
N GLY A 80 -18.32 13.55 2.44
CA GLY A 80 -19.04 12.51 1.72
C GLY A 80 -18.90 11.11 2.32
N LEU A 81 -17.90 10.85 3.18
CA LEU A 81 -17.78 9.56 3.89
C LEU A 81 -18.99 9.24 4.79
N LEU A 82 -19.77 10.25 5.17
CA LEU A 82 -20.98 10.10 5.97
C LEU A 82 -22.26 10.08 5.13
N ASP A 83 -22.17 10.43 3.85
CA ASP A 83 -23.35 10.54 3.01
C ASP A 83 -23.70 9.13 2.47
N PRO A 84 -24.97 8.71 2.59
CA PRO A 84 -25.40 7.44 2.05
C PRO A 84 -25.23 7.46 0.53
N ASP A 85 -24.91 6.30 -0.05
CA ASP A 85 -24.62 6.13 -1.48
C ASP A 85 -23.32 6.75 -2.01
N ALA A 86 -22.56 7.50 -1.20
CA ALA A 86 -21.31 8.08 -1.65
C ALA A 86 -20.27 6.99 -2.00
N VAL A 87 -19.60 7.13 -3.14
CA VAL A 87 -18.55 6.20 -3.59
C VAL A 87 -17.20 6.93 -3.63
N ILE A 88 -16.30 6.55 -2.73
CA ILE A 88 -15.00 7.21 -2.56
C ILE A 88 -13.89 6.20 -2.81
N VAL A 89 -12.91 6.57 -3.63
CA VAL A 89 -11.72 5.75 -3.88
C VAL A 89 -10.48 6.43 -3.30
N ILE A 90 -9.78 5.74 -2.43
CA ILE A 90 -8.52 6.16 -1.83
C ILE A 90 -7.39 5.38 -2.51
N GLN A 91 -6.59 6.10 -3.28
CA GLN A 91 -5.43 5.54 -3.99
C GLN A 91 -4.18 5.72 -3.15
N VAL A 92 -3.50 4.62 -2.89
CA VAL A 92 -2.37 4.55 -1.98
C VAL A 92 -1.10 4.19 -2.77
N PRO A 93 0.06 4.83 -2.51
CA PRO A 93 1.24 4.67 -3.36
C PRO A 93 1.90 3.29 -3.22
N HIS A 94 1.77 2.62 -2.08
CA HIS A 94 2.39 1.32 -1.82
C HIS A 94 1.41 0.36 -1.12
N PRO A 95 1.39 -0.94 -1.46
CA PRO A 95 0.45 -1.91 -0.90
C PRO A 95 0.58 -2.10 0.62
N SER A 96 1.76 -1.84 1.20
CA SER A 96 1.95 -1.91 2.66
C SER A 96 1.07 -0.91 3.43
N LEU A 97 0.64 0.18 2.78
CA LEU A 97 -0.19 1.22 3.40
C LEU A 97 -1.69 0.85 3.43
N LEU A 98 -2.13 -0.18 2.68
CA LEU A 98 -3.55 -0.56 2.61
C LEU A 98 -4.13 -0.88 3.99
N GLN A 99 -3.44 -1.73 4.77
CA GLN A 99 -3.89 -2.15 6.09
C GLN A 99 -3.86 -1.02 7.12
N PRO A 100 -2.77 -0.22 7.25
CA PRO A 100 -2.75 0.95 8.13
C PRO A 100 -3.83 1.98 7.80
N VAL A 101 -4.05 2.27 6.51
CA VAL A 101 -5.10 3.20 6.05
C VAL A 101 -6.48 2.68 6.43
N ARG A 102 -6.78 1.40 6.15
CA ARG A 102 -8.04 0.76 6.54
C ARG A 102 -8.25 0.81 8.06
N ARG A 103 -7.23 0.47 8.85
CA ARG A 103 -7.29 0.48 10.31
C ARG A 103 -7.52 1.89 10.85
N PHE A 104 -6.87 2.89 10.27
CA PHE A 104 -7.08 4.28 10.65
C PHE A 104 -8.47 4.78 10.27
N LEU A 105 -8.99 4.45 9.09
CA LEU A 105 -10.37 4.78 8.70
C LEU A 105 -11.38 4.16 9.66
N ARG A 106 -11.17 2.91 10.09
CA ARG A 106 -12.01 2.29 11.13
C ARG A 106 -12.01 3.12 12.42
N LEU A 107 -10.86 3.62 12.86
CA LEU A 107 -10.76 4.51 14.04
C LEU A 107 -11.39 5.89 13.82
N LEU A 108 -11.28 6.41 12.60
CA LEU A 108 -11.85 7.68 12.22
C LEU A 108 -13.38 7.61 12.24
N LEU A 109 -13.95 6.57 11.63
CA LEU A 109 -15.40 6.38 11.45
C LEU A 109 -16.10 5.77 12.66
N ALA A 110 -15.39 5.08 13.56
CA ALA A 110 -15.97 4.32 14.69
C ALA A 110 -17.01 5.05 15.56
N ASN A 111 -17.01 6.40 15.57
CA ASN A 111 -17.98 7.17 16.34
C ASN A 111 -19.25 7.53 15.57
N ASP A 112 -19.17 7.62 14.24
CA ASP A 112 -20.24 8.15 13.41
C ASP A 112 -20.93 7.02 12.63
N THR A 113 -20.15 6.07 12.10
CA THR A 113 -20.63 5.03 11.18
C THR A 113 -19.85 3.72 11.39
N PRO A 114 -20.53 2.58 11.56
CA PRO A 114 -19.86 1.29 11.60
C PRO A 114 -19.24 0.96 10.24
N LEU A 115 -18.01 0.43 10.27
CA LEU A 115 -17.24 0.08 9.09
C LEU A 115 -17.27 -1.43 8.86
N ILE A 116 -17.93 -1.85 7.78
CA ILE A 116 -18.06 -3.26 7.36
C ILE A 116 -17.00 -3.55 6.29
N ASP A 117 -16.39 -4.73 6.31
CA ASP A 117 -15.51 -5.16 5.22
C ASP A 117 -16.35 -5.62 4.03
N GLY A 118 -15.96 -5.22 2.82
CA GLY A 118 -16.61 -5.69 1.60
C GLY A 118 -16.52 -7.20 1.43
N ASP A 119 -15.43 -7.81 1.92
CA ASP A 119 -15.21 -9.26 1.90
C ASP A 119 -16.16 -10.01 2.84
N ASP A 120 -16.63 -9.36 3.91
CA ASP A 120 -17.57 -9.93 4.88
C ASP A 120 -19.04 -9.71 4.46
N LEU A 121 -19.28 -8.93 3.40
CA LEU A 121 -20.62 -8.51 3.02
C LEU A 121 -21.36 -9.65 2.30
N ASP A 122 -22.08 -10.46 3.07
CA ASP A 122 -23.05 -11.42 2.55
C ASP A 122 -24.49 -10.88 2.56
N ASP A 123 -25.32 -11.40 1.64
CA ASP A 123 -26.71 -10.94 1.43
C ASP A 123 -27.65 -11.28 2.61
N ARG A 124 -27.21 -12.12 3.57
CA ARG A 124 -28.08 -12.71 4.61
C ARG A 124 -27.88 -12.09 5.99
N SER A 125 -26.68 -11.62 6.33
CA SER A 125 -26.37 -11.19 7.70
C SER A 125 -26.43 -9.67 7.91
N HIS A 126 -26.34 -8.86 6.85
CA HIS A 126 -26.14 -7.41 6.99
C HIS A 126 -27.37 -6.52 6.76
N VAL A 127 -28.50 -7.09 6.31
CA VAL A 127 -29.72 -6.33 5.98
C VAL A 127 -30.27 -5.53 7.17
N THR A 128 -30.07 -5.98 8.41
CA THR A 128 -30.60 -5.32 9.63
C THR A 128 -29.70 -4.22 10.21
N ARG A 129 -28.45 -4.06 9.76
CA ARG A 129 -27.50 -3.06 10.28
C ARG A 129 -27.09 -1.98 9.27
N ALA A 130 -27.50 -2.08 8.02
CA ALA A 130 -26.87 -1.33 6.95
C ALA A 130 -27.25 0.16 6.85
N GLY A 131 -28.36 0.59 7.45
CA GLY A 131 -28.77 2.00 7.43
C GLY A 131 -27.73 2.90 8.11
N GLY A 132 -26.97 3.65 7.31
CA GLY A 132 -25.89 4.52 7.81
C GLY A 132 -24.57 3.81 8.11
N SER A 133 -24.35 2.61 7.56
CA SER A 133 -23.06 1.91 7.57
C SER A 133 -22.16 2.34 6.40
N ALA A 134 -20.85 2.18 6.56
CA ALA A 134 -19.88 2.32 5.47
C ALA A 134 -19.24 0.95 5.16
N VAL A 135 -19.11 0.62 3.88
CA VAL A 135 -18.48 -0.62 3.41
C VAL A 135 -17.13 -0.27 2.81
N VAL A 136 -16.07 -0.98 3.23
CA VAL A 136 -14.71 -0.80 2.70
C VAL A 136 -14.32 -1.98 1.85
N PHE A 137 -13.98 -1.72 0.59
CA PHE A 137 -13.34 -2.68 -0.31
C PHE A 137 -11.85 -2.41 -0.30
N THR A 138 -11.05 -3.37 0.16
CA THR A 138 -9.60 -3.27 0.11
C THR A 138 -9.08 -4.16 -1.00
N GLU A 139 -8.09 -3.68 -1.76
CA GLU A 139 -7.42 -4.54 -2.73
C GLU A 139 -6.92 -5.84 -2.07
N PRO A 140 -7.29 -7.03 -2.60
CA PRO A 140 -6.91 -8.28 -1.99
C PRO A 140 -5.40 -8.50 -2.13
N THR A 141 -4.72 -8.69 -1.01
CA THR A 141 -3.29 -9.01 -1.00
C THR A 141 -2.99 -10.41 -1.55
N LYS A 142 -4.00 -11.27 -1.70
CA LYS A 142 -3.92 -12.64 -2.22
C LYS A 142 -4.89 -12.83 -3.37
N SER A 143 -4.44 -13.52 -4.42
CA SER A 143 -5.12 -13.63 -5.72
C SER A 143 -6.34 -14.57 -5.78
N LYS A 144 -7.08 -14.78 -4.67
CA LYS A 144 -8.10 -15.84 -4.61
C LYS A 144 -9.54 -15.38 -4.84
N THR A 145 -9.88 -14.12 -4.59
CA THR A 145 -11.24 -13.64 -4.86
C THR A 145 -11.43 -13.40 -6.34
N SER A 146 -12.55 -13.90 -6.86
CA SER A 146 -12.91 -13.68 -8.26
C SER A 146 -13.55 -12.30 -8.38
N SER A 147 -13.20 -11.53 -9.41
CA SER A 147 -13.73 -10.16 -9.58
C SER A 147 -15.27 -10.09 -9.65
N LYS A 148 -15.95 -11.21 -9.85
CA LYS A 148 -17.41 -11.31 -9.86
C LYS A 148 -18.01 -11.21 -8.46
N GLU A 149 -17.35 -11.81 -7.46
CA GLU A 149 -17.80 -11.75 -6.07
C GLU A 149 -17.72 -10.30 -5.55
N ASP A 150 -16.63 -9.60 -5.88
CA ASP A 150 -16.48 -8.20 -5.45
C ASP A 150 -17.51 -7.26 -6.11
N ASP A 151 -17.87 -7.51 -7.38
CA ASP A 151 -18.92 -6.75 -8.08
C ASP A 151 -20.31 -7.03 -7.48
N GLU A 152 -20.58 -8.26 -7.03
CA GLU A 152 -21.81 -8.63 -6.34
C GLU A 152 -21.89 -7.96 -4.96
N ALA A 153 -20.82 -8.03 -4.16
CA ALA A 153 -20.72 -7.34 -2.88
C ALA A 153 -20.91 -5.81 -3.04
N LEU A 154 -20.33 -5.20 -4.08
CA LEU A 154 -20.58 -3.80 -4.38
C LEU A 154 -22.07 -3.54 -4.68
N ALA A 155 -22.72 -4.39 -5.47
CA ALA A 155 -24.15 -4.27 -5.75
C ALA A 155 -25.00 -4.41 -4.48
N ILE A 156 -24.61 -5.28 -3.54
CA ILE A 156 -25.24 -5.37 -2.21
C ILE A 156 -25.10 -4.05 -1.46
N ALA A 157 -23.87 -3.51 -1.35
CA ALA A 157 -23.61 -2.25 -0.65
C ALA A 157 -24.42 -1.07 -1.20
N MET A 158 -24.54 -0.98 -2.53
CA MET A 158 -25.36 0.05 -3.21
C MET A 158 -26.85 -0.12 -2.96
N ARG A 159 -27.39 -1.35 -3.00
CA ARG A 159 -28.81 -1.60 -2.69
C ARG A 159 -29.16 -1.22 -1.24
N LEU A 160 -28.20 -1.39 -0.32
CA LEU A 160 -28.34 -1.06 1.09
C LEU A 160 -28.09 0.43 1.39
N ARG A 161 -27.77 1.23 0.38
CA ARG A 161 -27.43 2.66 0.48
C ARG A 161 -26.28 2.97 1.43
N CYS A 162 -25.31 2.06 1.50
CA CYS A 162 -24.10 2.26 2.29
C CYS A 162 -23.12 3.18 1.58
N ALA A 163 -22.43 4.04 2.34
CA ALA A 163 -21.25 4.72 1.83
C ALA A 163 -20.20 3.66 1.47
N THR A 164 -19.60 3.75 0.29
CA THR A 164 -18.67 2.74 -0.22
C THR A 164 -17.29 3.32 -0.44
N ILE A 165 -16.29 2.70 0.18
CA ILE A 165 -14.92 3.18 0.20
C ILE A 165 -14.01 2.12 -0.43
N GLY A 166 -13.44 2.41 -1.59
CA GLY A 166 -12.40 1.58 -2.20
C GLY A 166 -11.02 2.03 -1.74
N ILE A 167 -10.17 1.12 -1.25
CA ILE A 167 -8.77 1.39 -0.88
C ILE A 167 -7.87 0.48 -1.72
N GLY A 168 -7.02 1.07 -2.54
CA GLY A 168 -6.18 0.29 -3.45
C GLY A 168 -4.97 1.05 -3.95
N THR A 169 -4.07 0.33 -4.59
CA THR A 169 -2.96 0.93 -5.33
C THR A 169 -3.45 1.46 -6.69
N PRO A 170 -2.75 2.40 -7.36
CA PRO A 170 -3.18 2.94 -8.66
C PRO A 170 -3.29 1.87 -9.76
N PHE A 171 -2.51 0.80 -9.66
CA PHE A 171 -2.54 -0.35 -10.58
C PHE A 171 -3.23 -1.57 -9.97
N GLY A 172 -3.96 -1.34 -8.87
CA GLY A 172 -4.50 -2.39 -8.05
C GLY A 172 -5.74 -3.06 -8.62
N LYS A 173 -6.10 -4.20 -8.03
CA LYS A 173 -7.30 -4.97 -8.38
C LYS A 173 -8.53 -4.53 -7.60
N LEU A 174 -8.88 -3.25 -7.65
CA LEU A 174 -10.20 -2.82 -7.18
C LEU A 174 -11.28 -3.19 -8.22
N PRO A 175 -12.54 -3.42 -7.78
CA PRO A 175 -13.65 -3.68 -8.69
C PRO A 175 -13.78 -2.56 -9.73
N LYS A 176 -13.85 -2.93 -11.01
CA LYS A 176 -13.88 -1.94 -12.11
C LYS A 176 -15.16 -1.09 -12.06
N SER A 177 -16.24 -1.69 -11.61
CA SER A 177 -17.53 -1.05 -11.31
C SER A 177 -17.35 0.06 -10.27
N LEU A 178 -16.67 -0.22 -9.14
CA LEU A 178 -16.36 0.74 -8.08
C LEU A 178 -15.55 1.91 -8.63
N LEU A 179 -14.49 1.65 -9.42
CA LEU A 179 -13.69 2.72 -10.03
C LEU A 179 -14.49 3.61 -11.00
N ARG A 180 -15.53 3.07 -11.65
CA ARG A 180 -16.41 3.82 -12.55
C ARG A 180 -17.45 4.65 -11.81
N LEU A 181 -17.92 4.17 -10.66
CA LEU A 181 -18.92 4.84 -9.82
C LEU A 181 -18.30 5.87 -8.86
N ALA A 182 -16.98 5.84 -8.66
CA ALA A 182 -16.28 6.73 -7.74
C ALA A 182 -16.52 8.22 -8.06
N GLU A 183 -17.24 8.89 -7.16
CA GLU A 183 -17.52 10.33 -7.21
C GLU A 183 -16.27 11.12 -6.79
N HIS A 184 -15.58 10.62 -5.76
CA HIS A 184 -14.35 11.22 -5.26
C HIS A 184 -13.19 10.25 -5.37
N ARG A 185 -12.05 10.78 -5.84
CA ARG A 185 -10.78 10.06 -5.88
C ARG A 185 -9.75 10.81 -5.05
N VAL A 186 -9.33 10.21 -3.96
CA VAL A 186 -8.35 10.77 -3.03
C VAL A 186 -7.01 10.09 -3.28
N ILE A 187 -6.03 10.84 -3.75
CA ILE A 187 -4.68 10.33 -4.00
C ILE A 187 -3.82 10.60 -2.77
N VAL A 188 -3.35 9.54 -2.13
CA VAL A 188 -2.47 9.63 -0.97
C VAL A 188 -1.05 9.93 -1.45
N PRO A 189 -0.38 10.98 -0.95
CA PRO A 189 0.98 11.29 -1.36
C PRO A 189 1.97 10.22 -0.88
N PRO A 190 3.13 10.08 -1.55
CA PRO A 190 4.22 9.23 -1.05
C PRO A 190 4.82 9.78 0.25
N ILE A 191 5.60 8.96 0.94
CA ILE A 191 6.31 9.36 2.16
C ILE A 191 7.46 10.30 1.77
N ASP A 192 7.37 11.56 2.21
CA ASP A 192 8.42 12.57 2.06
C ASP A 192 9.11 12.87 3.40
N ALA A 193 10.15 13.72 3.39
CA ALA A 193 10.91 14.07 4.59
C ALA A 193 10.05 14.80 5.64
N ALA A 194 9.04 15.58 5.21
CA ALA A 194 8.16 16.30 6.11
C ALA A 194 7.14 15.36 6.78
N VAL A 195 6.54 14.42 6.03
CA VAL A 195 5.70 13.34 6.54
C VAL A 195 6.50 12.53 7.55
N LEU A 196 7.74 12.16 7.23
CA LEU A 196 8.58 11.38 8.12
C LEU A 196 8.88 12.13 9.44
N ALA A 197 9.19 13.42 9.36
CA ALA A 197 9.37 14.27 10.55
C ALA A 197 8.10 14.34 11.41
N GLU A 198 6.93 14.52 10.78
CA GLU A 198 5.63 14.56 11.45
C GLU A 198 5.25 13.22 12.09
N VAL A 199 5.58 12.09 11.45
CA VAL A 199 5.35 10.75 12.02
C VAL A 199 6.25 10.51 13.23
N ILE A 200 7.53 10.85 13.14
CA ILE A 200 8.46 10.71 14.28
C ILE A 200 8.03 11.61 15.44
N GLU A 201 7.61 12.84 15.16
CA GLU A 201 7.03 13.74 16.16
C GLU A 201 5.73 13.19 16.74
N ALA A 202 4.87 12.59 15.90
CA ALA A 202 3.62 11.98 16.30
C ALA A 202 3.83 10.84 17.31
N VAL A 203 4.85 10.01 17.11
CA VAL A 203 5.15 8.85 17.96
C VAL A 203 5.96 9.25 19.19
N THR A 204 7.05 10.00 19.00
CA THR A 204 8.02 10.30 20.08
C THR A 204 7.70 11.57 20.87
N GLY A 205 6.78 12.41 20.37
CA GLY A 205 6.47 13.71 20.96
C GLY A 205 7.52 14.79 20.73
N THR A 206 8.64 14.46 20.07
CA THR A 206 9.73 15.40 19.75
C THR A 206 9.96 15.42 18.25
N ARG A 207 10.20 16.61 17.67
CA ARG A 207 10.45 16.74 16.23
C ARG A 207 11.94 16.56 15.94
N PRO A 208 12.32 15.72 14.97
CA PRO A 208 13.73 15.61 14.57
C PRO A 208 14.21 16.91 13.91
N VAL A 209 15.49 17.25 14.08
CA VAL A 209 16.09 18.50 13.59
C VAL A 209 16.10 18.56 12.05
N ALA A 210 16.54 17.49 11.40
CA ALA A 210 16.63 17.41 9.95
C ALA A 210 16.44 15.98 9.46
N VAL A 211 15.54 15.82 8.48
CA VAL A 211 15.28 14.53 7.82
C VAL A 211 15.78 14.61 6.39
N ASP A 212 16.67 13.70 6.03
CA ASP A 212 17.22 13.59 4.67
C ASP A 212 16.15 13.03 3.72
N ALA A 213 15.93 13.73 2.60
CA ALA A 213 14.98 13.33 1.56
C ALA A 213 15.29 11.96 0.96
N SER A 214 16.57 11.57 0.86
CA SER A 214 16.99 10.27 0.36
C SER A 214 16.59 9.11 1.29
N ILE A 215 16.51 9.39 2.59
CA ILE A 215 16.08 8.41 3.60
C ILE A 215 14.56 8.28 3.55
N ALA A 216 13.85 9.39 3.47
CA ALA A 216 12.39 9.38 3.34
C ALA A 216 11.93 8.65 2.07
N ALA A 217 12.56 8.89 0.92
CA ALA A 217 12.22 8.26 -0.35
C ALA A 217 12.36 6.71 -0.33
N ARG A 218 13.24 6.18 0.52
CA ARG A 218 13.49 4.74 0.66
C ARG A 218 12.81 4.13 1.90
N ALA A 219 12.24 4.95 2.77
CA ALA A 219 11.60 4.48 3.99
C ALA A 219 10.28 3.77 3.64
N THR A 220 10.14 2.54 4.11
CA THR A 220 8.87 1.79 4.07
C THR A 220 8.20 1.87 5.43
N ILE A 221 6.90 1.58 5.50
CA ILE A 221 6.18 1.50 6.79
C ILE A 221 6.84 0.49 7.74
N ASN A 222 7.29 -0.64 7.21
CA ASN A 222 7.94 -1.67 8.02
C ASN A 222 9.22 -1.12 8.65
N HIS A 223 9.98 -0.29 7.92
CA HIS A 223 11.15 0.39 8.50
C HIS A 223 10.73 1.34 9.64
N LEU A 224 9.62 2.07 9.49
CA LEU A 224 9.10 2.94 10.54
C LEU A 224 8.63 2.15 11.78
N ALA A 225 7.94 1.03 11.57
CA ALA A 225 7.48 0.15 12.65
C ALA A 225 8.65 -0.43 13.48
N ILE A 226 9.80 -0.68 12.83
CA ILE A 226 11.00 -1.21 13.50
C ILE A 226 11.83 -0.09 14.13
N ALA A 227 11.95 1.07 13.46
CA ALA A 227 12.87 2.13 13.84
C ALA A 227 12.30 3.07 14.91
N VAL A 228 11.02 3.41 14.81
CA VAL A 228 10.41 4.51 15.58
C VAL A 228 9.74 3.95 16.82
N ASN A 229 10.19 4.42 17.97
CA ASN A 229 9.67 4.03 19.28
C ASN A 229 9.62 5.27 20.19
N ASP A 230 8.58 5.37 21.00
CA ASP A 230 8.33 6.48 21.91
C ASP A 230 9.39 6.64 23.01
N GLU A 231 10.06 5.56 23.42
CA GLU A 231 11.07 5.58 24.48
C GLU A 231 12.45 6.07 24.01
N ILE A 232 12.74 5.92 22.71
CA ILE A 232 14.08 6.14 22.16
C ILE A 232 14.31 7.62 21.78
N GLY A 233 13.24 8.38 21.56
CA GLY A 233 13.27 9.77 21.11
C GLY A 233 13.50 9.92 19.60
N ALA A 234 13.30 11.14 19.09
CA ALA A 234 13.29 11.42 17.65
C ALA A 234 14.62 11.16 16.94
N GLU A 235 15.72 11.73 17.47
CA GLU A 235 17.04 11.67 16.82
C GLU A 235 17.58 10.24 16.74
N ARG A 236 17.43 9.47 17.82
CA ARG A 236 17.84 8.06 17.84
C ARG A 236 16.96 7.17 16.96
N SER A 237 15.66 7.47 16.87
CA SER A 237 14.75 6.79 15.94
C SER A 237 15.15 7.06 14.48
N LEU A 238 15.53 8.30 14.17
CA LEU A 238 16.00 8.67 12.84
C LEU A 238 17.32 7.97 12.51
N GLU A 239 18.29 7.96 13.43
CA GLU A 239 19.56 7.24 13.27
C GLU A 239 19.35 5.73 13.03
N ARG A 240 18.43 5.11 13.76
CA ARG A 240 18.06 3.71 13.55
C ARG A 240 17.41 3.49 12.18
N LEU A 241 16.56 4.42 11.75
CA LEU A 241 15.97 4.38 10.42
C LEU A 241 17.04 4.52 9.33
N ARG A 242 18.05 5.38 9.51
CA ARG A 242 19.17 5.53 8.57
C ARG A 242 19.86 4.18 8.34
N ARG A 243 20.16 3.45 9.41
CA ARG A 243 20.83 2.13 9.34
C ARG A 243 19.99 1.04 8.68
N LEU A 244 18.67 1.14 8.75
CA LEU A 244 17.77 0.18 8.10
C LEU A 244 17.54 0.49 6.61
N VAL A 245 17.63 1.77 6.25
CA VAL A 245 17.36 2.27 4.90
C VAL A 245 18.64 2.36 4.07
N GLU A 246 19.79 2.55 4.71
CA GLU A 246 21.07 2.38 4.06
C GLU A 246 21.06 1.00 3.41
N PRO A 247 21.29 0.93 2.09
CA PRO A 247 21.42 -0.37 1.47
C PRO A 247 22.51 -1.09 2.26
N GLU A 248 22.25 -2.35 2.63
CA GLU A 248 23.36 -3.29 2.73
C GLU A 248 24.01 -3.22 1.36
N ILE A 249 24.98 -2.32 1.20
CA ILE A 249 25.99 -2.39 0.17
C ILE A 249 26.64 -3.71 0.52
N SER A 250 26.07 -4.77 -0.02
CA SER A 250 26.66 -6.09 -0.01
C SER A 250 27.96 -5.88 -0.75
N ALA A 251 28.98 -5.56 0.02
CA ALA A 251 30.37 -5.47 -0.39
C ALA A 251 30.91 -6.89 -0.68
N ASP A 252 30.02 -7.79 -1.13
CA ASP A 252 30.27 -9.15 -1.54
C ASP A 252 30.09 -9.28 -3.07
N VAL A 253 30.22 -8.16 -3.79
CA VAL A 253 30.81 -8.25 -5.13
C VAL A 253 32.30 -8.44 -4.90
N THR A 254 32.68 -9.70 -4.68
CA THR A 254 34.06 -10.14 -4.79
C THR A 254 34.62 -9.51 -6.08
N PRO A 255 35.66 -8.66 -6.01
CA PRO A 255 36.15 -7.97 -7.19
C PRO A 255 36.44 -9.01 -8.27
N LEU A 256 36.07 -8.74 -9.52
CA LEU A 256 36.21 -9.68 -10.65
C LEU A 256 37.66 -10.23 -10.78
N ALA A 257 38.64 -9.53 -10.20
CA ALA A 257 40.02 -9.95 -10.08
C ALA A 257 40.24 -11.22 -9.21
N GLU A 258 39.37 -11.52 -8.25
CA GLU A 258 39.42 -12.77 -7.48
C GLU A 258 38.79 -13.96 -8.22
N LEU A 259 38.01 -13.69 -9.29
CA LEU A 259 37.53 -14.69 -10.24
C LEU A 259 38.57 -15.11 -11.29
N SER A 260 39.74 -14.44 -11.34
CA SER A 260 40.84 -14.77 -12.27
C SER A 260 41.57 -16.08 -11.96
N GLY A 261 41.26 -16.74 -10.84
CA GLY A 261 41.86 -18.02 -10.43
C GLY A 261 41.32 -19.25 -11.17
N LEU A 262 40.21 -19.13 -11.91
CA LEU A 262 39.72 -20.17 -12.81
C LEU A 262 40.41 -20.05 -14.17
N SER A 263 41.73 -20.22 -14.18
CA SER A 263 42.46 -20.49 -15.42
C SER A 263 41.85 -21.73 -16.06
N PHE A 264 41.30 -21.56 -17.26
CA PHE A 264 40.88 -22.65 -18.14
C PHE A 264 42.01 -23.68 -18.22
N SER A 265 41.84 -24.82 -17.55
CA SER A 265 42.64 -26.01 -17.82
C SER A 265 42.28 -26.46 -19.23
N SER A 266 43.16 -26.14 -20.16
CA SER A 266 43.16 -26.61 -21.54
C SER A 266 43.35 -28.13 -21.57
N LYS A 267 42.29 -28.90 -21.36
CA LYS A 267 42.22 -30.32 -21.69
C LYS A 267 40.84 -30.65 -22.19
N GLY A 268 40.69 -30.76 -23.51
CA GLY A 268 39.55 -31.49 -24.08
C GLY A 268 39.06 -31.00 -25.42
N ASP A 269 39.93 -30.96 -26.43
CA ASP A 269 39.52 -31.17 -27.81
C ASP A 269 38.76 -32.51 -27.92
N ARG A 270 37.42 -32.43 -27.97
CA ARG A 270 36.51 -33.33 -28.70
C ARG A 270 35.07 -33.02 -28.31
N CYS A 271 34.40 -32.19 -29.08
CA CYS A 271 32.99 -32.33 -29.48
C CYS A 271 32.59 -31.25 -30.48
N ALA A 272 33.34 -31.15 -31.58
CA ALA A 272 32.82 -30.62 -32.83
C ALA A 272 32.34 -31.83 -33.64
N GLN A 273 31.05 -32.16 -33.55
CA GLN A 273 30.24 -32.82 -34.59
C GLN A 273 28.94 -33.37 -34.01
N THR A 274 27.88 -32.59 -34.09
CA THR A 274 26.61 -33.05 -34.69
C THR A 274 25.68 -31.85 -34.86
N ARG A 275 25.58 -31.40 -36.11
CA ARG A 275 24.34 -31.49 -36.91
C ARG A 275 23.31 -30.40 -36.59
N THR A 276 23.41 -29.34 -37.38
CA THR A 276 22.36 -28.95 -38.33
C THR A 276 21.25 -30.01 -38.51
N VAL A 277 20.02 -29.52 -38.55
CA VAL A 277 18.75 -30.11 -39.05
C VAL A 277 17.68 -30.11 -37.95
N PHE A 278 16.83 -29.08 -37.94
CA PHE A 278 15.40 -29.29 -38.18
C PHE A 278 14.69 -27.95 -38.43
N ARG A 279 14.46 -27.67 -39.72
CA ARG A 279 13.54 -26.65 -40.21
C ARG A 279 12.25 -27.39 -40.60
N ARG A 280 11.10 -26.94 -40.09
CA ARG A 280 9.72 -27.14 -40.58
C ARG A 280 9.20 -28.58 -40.85
N ALA A 281 8.21 -29.01 -40.05
CA ALA A 281 6.97 -29.69 -40.50
C ALA A 281 5.93 -29.60 -39.35
N ARG A 282 4.84 -28.83 -39.47
CA ARG A 282 3.50 -29.19 -40.02
C ARG A 282 2.71 -30.19 -39.16
N SER A 283 1.54 -29.72 -38.70
CA SER A 283 0.23 -30.41 -38.77
C SER A 283 -0.12 -31.56 -37.80
N ARG A 284 -1.14 -31.27 -36.98
CA ARG A 284 -2.35 -32.07 -36.65
C ARG A 284 -2.23 -33.42 -35.90
N ARG A 285 -3.12 -33.49 -34.90
CA ARG A 285 -3.89 -34.63 -34.36
C ARG A 285 -3.20 -35.59 -33.37
N SER A 286 -3.79 -35.60 -32.17
CA SER A 286 -4.34 -36.76 -31.47
C SER A 286 -3.53 -38.05 -31.50
N ALA A 287 -2.92 -38.41 -30.37
CA ALA A 287 -3.06 -39.75 -29.79
C ALA A 287 -2.53 -39.79 -28.36
N ARG A 288 -3.28 -40.53 -27.54
CA ARG A 288 -2.98 -40.99 -26.18
C ARG A 288 -1.54 -41.47 -26.04
N THR A 289 -0.85 -41.01 -25.00
CA THR A 289 0.27 -41.73 -24.40
C THR A 289 -0.22 -42.45 -23.15
N VAL A 290 -0.24 -43.78 -23.30
CA VAL A 290 -0.27 -44.77 -22.22
C VAL A 290 1.02 -44.61 -21.42
N VAL A 291 0.89 -44.46 -20.10
CA VAL A 291 2.01 -44.47 -19.16
C VAL A 291 2.26 -45.93 -18.79
N ASP A 292 3.44 -46.45 -19.16
CA ASP A 292 3.91 -47.75 -18.72
C ASP A 292 4.92 -47.58 -17.57
N PRO A 293 4.74 -48.24 -16.40
CA PRO A 293 5.51 -47.97 -15.19
C PRO A 293 6.62 -49.00 -15.01
N CYS A 294 7.86 -48.71 -15.44
CA CYS A 294 9.00 -49.56 -15.13
C CYS A 294 10.33 -48.79 -15.19
N ARG A 295 10.67 -48.10 -14.09
CA ARG A 295 12.04 -47.94 -13.55
C ARG A 295 12.04 -46.95 -12.38
N ALA A 296 11.32 -47.34 -11.32
CA ALA A 296 11.57 -46.85 -9.98
C ALA A 296 12.43 -47.90 -9.28
N ARG A 297 13.68 -47.54 -8.96
CA ARG A 297 14.57 -48.08 -7.89
C ARG A 297 16.02 -48.10 -8.36
N THR A 298 16.75 -47.08 -7.93
CA THR A 298 18.08 -47.10 -7.31
C THR A 298 18.53 -45.63 -7.29
N TRP A 299 19.48 -45.28 -6.42
CA TRP A 299 19.89 -43.89 -6.08
C TRP A 299 19.13 -43.27 -4.90
N SER A 300 19.03 -44.03 -3.81
CA SER A 300 19.03 -43.47 -2.45
C SER A 300 20.33 -43.90 -1.77
N ARG A 301 21.31 -42.98 -1.69
CA ARG A 301 22.34 -42.83 -0.65
C ARG A 301 23.61 -42.19 -1.22
N ALA A 302 23.69 -40.87 -1.09
CA ALA A 302 24.87 -40.09 -0.73
C ALA A 302 24.57 -38.63 -1.07
N TYR A 303 24.32 -37.81 -0.04
CA TYR A 303 24.67 -36.38 0.09
C TYR A 303 23.70 -35.70 1.07
N PRO A 304 24.20 -35.12 2.18
CA PRO A 304 23.41 -34.28 3.07
C PRO A 304 23.46 -32.81 2.64
N ARG A 305 22.35 -32.11 2.88
CA ARG A 305 22.19 -30.65 3.07
C ARG A 305 22.29 -29.70 1.86
N LYS A 306 21.18 -28.94 1.72
CA LYS A 306 21.05 -27.51 1.34
C LYS A 306 21.53 -27.08 -0.06
N CYS A 307 20.57 -26.71 -0.92
CA CYS A 307 20.47 -25.37 -1.52
C CYS A 307 19.21 -25.28 -2.39
N ALA A 308 18.33 -24.34 -2.05
CA ALA A 308 17.15 -23.99 -2.83
C ALA A 308 17.56 -23.15 -4.04
N VAL A 309 17.79 -23.80 -5.18
CA VAL A 309 17.98 -23.11 -6.47
C VAL A 309 16.66 -23.18 -7.22
N GLY A 310 15.84 -22.15 -7.06
CA GLY A 310 14.53 -22.05 -7.72
C GLY A 310 13.93 -20.64 -7.75
N ARG A 311 14.72 -19.57 -7.57
CA ARG A 311 14.23 -18.18 -7.56
C ARG A 311 15.17 -17.15 -8.21
N PHE A 312 15.97 -17.52 -9.20
CA PHE A 312 16.85 -16.55 -9.87
C PHE A 312 16.45 -16.18 -11.30
N THR A 313 15.48 -16.87 -11.91
CA THR A 313 15.03 -16.54 -13.28
C THR A 313 13.85 -15.56 -13.34
N ARG A 314 13.28 -15.14 -12.20
CA ARG A 314 12.12 -14.23 -12.18
C ARG A 314 12.49 -12.75 -12.01
N VAL A 315 13.61 -12.45 -11.37
CA VAL A 315 14.02 -11.06 -11.08
C VAL A 315 14.56 -10.34 -12.33
N ILE A 316 15.18 -11.06 -13.27
CA ILE A 316 15.69 -10.44 -14.52
C ILE A 316 14.55 -10.06 -15.48
N ALA A 317 13.40 -10.73 -15.41
CA ALA A 317 12.25 -10.41 -16.25
C ALA A 317 11.50 -9.14 -15.79
N GLU A 318 11.53 -8.81 -14.50
CA GLU A 318 10.90 -7.59 -13.96
C GLU A 318 11.75 -6.34 -14.24
N SER A 319 13.07 -6.39 -14.05
CA SER A 319 13.94 -5.23 -14.32
C SER A 319 14.03 -4.81 -15.79
N LEU A 320 13.78 -5.72 -16.74
CA LEU A 320 13.72 -5.37 -18.17
C LEU A 320 12.39 -4.71 -18.59
N SER A 321 11.35 -4.79 -17.76
CA SER A 321 10.08 -4.11 -18.02
C SER A 321 10.09 -2.63 -17.59
N GLU A 322 10.85 -2.29 -16.54
CA GLU A 322 11.01 -0.90 -16.08
C GLU A 322 11.87 -0.06 -17.03
N LEU A 323 12.95 -0.62 -17.58
CA LEU A 323 13.82 0.09 -18.53
C LEU A 323 13.17 0.36 -19.91
N ARG A 324 12.06 -0.34 -20.24
CA ARG A 324 11.34 -0.14 -21.52
C ARG A 324 10.34 1.01 -21.46
N VAL A 325 9.92 1.44 -20.27
CA VAL A 325 8.99 2.56 -20.07
C VAL A 325 9.73 3.90 -20.12
N GLU A 326 10.94 4.00 -19.57
CA GLU A 326 11.72 5.25 -19.60
C GLU A 326 12.15 5.66 -21.03
N ARG A 327 12.39 4.70 -21.93
CA ARG A 327 12.72 5.01 -23.34
C ARG A 327 11.55 5.54 -24.16
N HIS A 328 10.29 5.29 -23.76
CA HIS A 328 9.13 5.83 -24.47
C HIS A 328 8.74 7.25 -24.02
N LEU A 329 9.13 7.68 -22.82
CA LEU A 329 8.87 9.04 -22.33
C LEU A 329 9.88 10.07 -22.86
N ALA A 330 11.13 9.67 -23.15
CA ALA A 330 12.12 10.57 -23.73
C ALA A 330 11.90 10.89 -25.23
N ALA A 331 11.14 10.07 -25.96
CA ALA A 331 10.92 10.26 -27.40
C ALA A 331 9.81 11.28 -27.75
N ASN A 332 8.95 11.66 -26.80
CA ASN A 332 7.82 12.56 -27.06
C ASN A 332 8.06 14.03 -26.67
N ALA A 333 9.26 14.38 -26.20
CA ALA A 333 9.58 15.75 -25.76
C ALA A 333 10.21 16.65 -26.84
N SER A 334 10.24 16.23 -28.11
CA SER A 334 10.91 16.98 -29.20
C SER A 334 10.03 17.26 -30.43
N GLY A 335 8.76 17.59 -30.23
CA GLY A 335 7.87 17.94 -31.34
C GLY A 335 6.83 19.00 -31.00
N GLY A 336 7.00 20.21 -31.54
CA GLY A 336 5.85 21.06 -31.87
C GLY A 336 5.79 22.42 -31.16
N ALA A 337 6.71 23.34 -31.48
CA ALA A 337 6.43 24.77 -31.38
C ALA A 337 5.56 25.18 -32.58
N ALA A 338 4.23 25.21 -32.40
CA ALA A 338 3.30 25.81 -33.34
C ALA A 338 2.61 26.99 -32.66
N SER A 339 3.07 28.17 -33.06
CA SER A 339 2.47 29.48 -32.83
C SER A 339 1.03 29.51 -33.35
N ILE A 340 0.07 29.85 -32.47
CA ILE A 340 -1.28 30.25 -32.88
C ILE A 340 -1.64 31.53 -32.14
N TYR A 341 -1.77 32.58 -32.93
CA TYR A 341 -2.35 33.88 -32.62
C TYR A 341 -3.69 33.75 -31.88
N GLY A 342 -3.84 34.50 -30.79
CA GLY A 342 -5.13 34.68 -30.12
C GLY A 342 -6.03 35.69 -30.85
N PRO A 343 -7.33 35.72 -30.52
CA PRO A 343 -8.16 36.90 -30.72
C PRO A 343 -8.39 37.65 -29.41
N ALA A 344 -8.30 38.96 -29.53
CA ALA A 344 -8.50 39.96 -28.49
C ALA A 344 -9.91 39.91 -27.89
N ILE A 345 -9.99 40.01 -26.57
CA ILE A 345 -11.22 40.23 -25.81
C ILE A 345 -11.37 41.76 -25.66
N PRO A 346 -12.49 42.38 -26.08
CA PRO A 346 -12.71 43.80 -25.88
C PRO A 346 -13.03 44.10 -24.41
N PHE A 347 -12.26 45.06 -23.89
CA PHE A 347 -12.44 45.69 -22.58
C PHE A 347 -13.72 46.56 -22.62
N VAL A 348 -14.73 46.22 -21.83
CA VAL A 348 -15.93 47.05 -21.65
C VAL A 348 -15.68 48.01 -20.49
N GLN A 349 -15.58 49.29 -20.83
CA GLN A 349 -15.49 50.41 -19.90
C GLN A 349 -16.90 50.76 -19.43
N LEU A 350 -17.15 50.65 -18.12
CA LEU A 350 -18.38 51.10 -17.48
C LEU A 350 -18.18 52.53 -16.97
N ASP A 351 -18.78 53.49 -17.68
CA ASP A 351 -18.93 54.88 -17.26
C ASP A 351 -20.40 55.16 -16.86
N GLY A 352 -20.59 55.79 -15.69
CA GLY A 352 -21.81 56.51 -15.26
C GLY A 352 -22.89 55.63 -14.61
N LYS A 353 -23.56 56.03 -13.53
CA LYS A 353 -23.80 57.34 -12.89
C LYS A 353 -24.21 57.12 -11.43
#